data_AF-A0A968ZLD3-F1
#
_entry.id   AF-A0A968ZLD3-F1
#
_cell.length_a   1.000
_cell.length_b   1.000
_cell.length_c   1.000
_cell.angle_alpha   90.00
_cell.angle_beta   90.00
_cell.angle_gamma   90.00
#
_symmetry.space_group_name_H-M   'P 1'
#
loop_
_entity.id
_entity.type
_entity.pdbx_description
1 polymer ?
#
loop_
_entity_poly.entity_id
_entity_poly.type
_entity_poly.pdbx_seq_one_letter_code
_entity_poly.pdbx_strand_id
1 'polypeptide(L)' 'MRTSIEIDDELMSAVLGETERKTERATVEQGLRLLLDRARRRRVAATFGKLPRWEGDLDLLRERRKASG' A
#
# COMPACT_ATOMS: atom_id res chain seq x y z
N MET A 1 0.13 -22.16 -4.84
CA MET A 1 -0.10 -23.02 -3.66
C MET A 1 -1.59 -23.13 -3.44
N ARG A 2 -2.12 -24.33 -3.19
CA ARG A 2 -3.53 -24.54 -2.83
C ARG A 2 -3.57 -24.83 -1.34
N THR A 3 -4.35 -24.05 -0.60
CA THR A 3 -4.48 -24.16 0.86
C THR A 3 -5.94 -23.92 1.21
N SER A 4 -6.47 -24.69 2.16
CA SER A 4 -7.79 -24.47 2.75
C SER A 4 -7.61 -23.67 4.02
N ILE A 5 -8.34 -22.56 4.14
CA ILE A 5 -8.36 -21.70 5.33
C ILE A 5 -9.82 -21.36 5.61
N GLU A 6 -10.19 -21.31 6.88
CA GLU A 6 -11.51 -20.81 7.29
C GLU A 6 -11.50 -19.29 7.28
N ILE A 7 -12.49 -18.69 6.64
CA ILE A 7 -12.70 -17.25 6.57
C ILE A 7 -14.16 -16.99 6.92
N ASP A 8 -14.40 -15.91 7.65
CA ASP A 8 -15.75 -15.44 7.94
C ASP A 8 -16.50 -15.08 6.64
N ASP A 9 -17.69 -15.67 6.47
CA ASP A 9 -18.50 -15.52 5.25
C ASP A 9 -19.06 -14.11 5.09
N GLU A 10 -19.44 -13.45 6.19
CA GLU A 10 -19.94 -12.07 6.16
C GLU A 10 -18.83 -11.12 5.71
N LEU A 11 -17.62 -11.32 6.23
CA LEU A 11 -16.43 -10.57 5.83
C LEU A 11 -16.12 -10.78 4.35
N MET A 12 -16.09 -12.02 3.87
CA MET A 12 -15.78 -12.30 2.46
C MET A 12 -16.84 -11.70 1.53
N SER A 13 -18.12 -11.83 1.89
CA SER A 13 -19.25 -11.27 1.15
C SER A 13 -19.17 -9.74 1.08
N ALA A 14 -18.90 -9.08 2.21
CA ALA A 14 -18.72 -7.63 2.26
C ALA A 14 -17.56 -7.17 1.36
N VAL A 15 -16.41 -7.86 1.40
CA VAL A 15 -15.25 -7.50 0.57
C VAL A 15 -15.53 -7.74 -0.92
N LEU A 16 -16.22 -8.81 -1.29
CA LEU A 16 -16.59 -9.07 -2.68
C LEU A 16 -17.65 -8.08 -3.19
N GLY A 17 -18.57 -7.61 -2.33
CA GLY A 17 -19.57 -6.60 -2.69
C GLY A 17 -18.99 -5.19 -2.86
N GLU A 18 -18.03 -4.83 -2.02
CA GLU A 18 -17.37 -3.51 -2.03
C GLU A 18 -16.24 -3.41 -3.07
N THR A 19 -15.73 -4.54 -3.55
CA THR A 19 -14.56 -4.56 -4.44
C THR A 19 -14.89 -5.21 -5.77
N GLU A 20 -14.23 -4.79 -6.85
CA GLU A 20 -14.47 -5.32 -8.21
C GLU A 20 -13.94 -6.76 -8.43
N ARG A 21 -13.82 -7.55 -7.35
CA ARG A 21 -13.23 -8.89 -7.40
C ARG A 21 -14.29 -9.96 -7.55
N LYS A 22 -14.00 -10.91 -8.45
CA LYS A 22 -14.95 -11.96 -8.84
C LYS A 22 -14.78 -13.27 -8.06
N THR A 23 -13.69 -13.45 -7.32
CA THR A 23 -13.39 -14.71 -6.63
C THR A 23 -12.71 -14.48 -5.29
N GLU A 24 -13.00 -15.35 -4.33
CA GLU A 24 -12.36 -15.37 -3.01
C GLU A 24 -10.83 -15.44 -3.12
N ARG A 25 -10.33 -16.25 -4.05
CA ARG A 25 -8.88 -16.37 -4.30
C ARG A 25 -8.26 -15.02 -4.68
N ALA A 26 -8.87 -14.29 -5.62
CA ALA A 26 -8.36 -12.99 -6.04
C ALA A 26 -8.40 -11.98 -4.88
N THR A 27 -9.43 -12.04 -4.05
CA THR A 27 -9.58 -11.23 -2.84
C THR A 27 -8.46 -11.51 -1.84
N VAL A 28 -8.24 -12.78 -1.51
CA VAL A 28 -7.18 -13.20 -0.58
C VAL A 28 -5.80 -12.82 -1.13
N GLU A 29 -5.50 -13.09 -2.40
CA GLU A 29 -4.21 -12.74 -3.01
C GLU A 29 -3.93 -11.23 -2.94
N GLN A 30 -4.93 -10.39 -3.23
CA GLN A 30 -4.74 -8.94 -3.14
C GLN A 30 -4.66 -8.45 -1.70
N GLY A 31 -5.40 -9.04 -0.77
CA GLY A 31 -5.27 -8.77 0.67
C GLY A 31 -3.84 -9.04 1.16
N LEU A 32 -3.25 -10.18 0.77
CA LEU A 32 -1.86 -10.50 1.09
C LEU A 32 -0.86 -9.51 0.49
N ARG A 33 -1.08 -9.06 -0.75
CA ARG A 33 -0.24 -8.02 -1.36
C ARG A 33 -0.30 -6.70 -0.59
N LEU A 34 -1.50 -6.29 -0.17
CA LEU A 34 -1.69 -5.08 0.63
C LEU A 34 -1.00 -5.18 2.00
N LEU A 35 -1.08 -6.33 2.67
CA LEU A 35 -0.37 -6.57 3.93
C LEU A 35 1.15 -6.45 3.77
N LEU A 36 1.70 -7.06 2.72
CA LEU A 36 3.12 -6.97 2.41
C LEU A 36 3.56 -5.52 2.12
N ASP A 37 2.77 -4.81 1.31
CA ASP A 37 3.06 -3.42 0.97
C ASP A 37 3.00 -2.50 2.21
N ARG A 38 1.99 -2.68 3.06
CA ARG A 38 1.89 -1.99 4.36
C ARG A 38 3.11 -2.26 5.24
N ALA A 39 3.57 -3.50 5.30
CA ALA A 39 4.77 -3.85 6.07
C ALA A 39 6.04 -3.17 5.51
N ARG A 40 6.17 -3.09 4.18
CA ARG A 40 7.26 -2.35 3.52
C ARG A 40 7.22 -0.87 3.88
N ARG A 41 6.06 -0.23 3.76
CA ARG A 41 5.86 1.18 4.13
C ARG A 41 6.19 1.45 5.60
N ARG A 42 5.79 0.55 6.51
CA ARG A 42 6.14 0.65 7.95
C ARG A 42 7.64 0.61 8.19
N ARG A 43 8.38 -0.25 7.48
CA ARG A 43 9.85 -0.28 7.59
C ARG A 43 10.49 1.02 7.13
N VAL A 44 10.00 1.60 6.04
CA VAL A 44 10.46 2.93 5.59
C VAL A 44 10.09 4.00 6.61
N ALA A 45 8.86 4.01 7.12
CA ALA A 45 8.46 4.98 8.15
C ALA A 45 9.33 4.89 9.41
N ALA A 46 9.80 3.70 9.79
CA ALA A 46 10.69 3.51 10.93
C ALA A 46 12.11 4.11 10.74
N THR A 47 12.47 4.54 9.52
CA THR A 47 13.71 5.30 9.27
C THR A 47 13.51 6.81 9.38
N PHE A 48 12.28 7.29 9.59
CA PHE A 48 12.01 8.70 9.82
C PHE A 48 12.80 9.22 11.03
N GLY A 49 13.49 10.35 10.85
CA GLY A 49 14.36 10.94 11.87
C GLY A 49 15.72 10.25 12.06
N LYS A 50 15.98 9.11 11.39
CA LYS A 50 17.27 8.39 11.44
C LYS A 50 18.16 8.67 10.23
N LEU A 51 17.61 9.29 9.19
CA LEU A 51 18.35 9.66 7.99
C LEU A 51 19.03 11.03 8.20
N PRO A 52 20.20 11.27 7.58
CA PRO A 52 20.83 12.58 7.57
C PRO A 52 19.84 13.66 7.13
N ARG A 53 19.99 14.86 7.68
CA ARG A 53 19.16 16.00 7.31
C ARG A 53 19.31 16.22 5.80
N TRP A 54 18.19 16.43 5.13
CA TRP A 54 18.19 16.76 3.71
C TRP A 54 18.81 18.16 3.50
N GLU A 55 19.75 18.28 2.57
CA GLU A 55 20.59 19.48 2.35
C GLU A 55 20.19 20.30 1.11
N GLY A 56 19.03 20.05 0.50
CA GLY A 56 18.58 20.81 -0.67
C GLY A 56 17.74 22.05 -0.34
N ASP A 57 17.29 22.73 -1.40
CA ASP A 57 16.34 23.84 -1.34
C ASP A 57 14.99 23.41 -1.94
N LEU A 58 13.95 23.40 -1.11
CA LEU A 58 12.63 22.92 -1.50
C LEU A 58 11.91 23.91 -2.42
N ASP A 59 12.17 25.21 -2.26
CA ASP A 59 11.50 26.26 -3.00
C ASP A 59 12.05 26.33 -4.43
N LEU A 60 13.37 26.22 -4.61
CA LEU A 60 14.00 26.09 -5.92
C LEU A 60 13.46 24.89 -6.73
N LEU A 61 13.23 23.74 -6.07
CA LEU A 61 12.66 22.56 -6.74
C LEU A 61 11.20 22.76 -7.16
N ARG A 62 10.43 23.52 -6.39
CA ARG A 62 9.01 23.82 -6.70
C ARG A 62 8.88 24.84 -7.82
N GLU A 63 9.75 25.84 -7.85
CA GLU A 63 9.77 26.86 -8.91
C GLU A 63 10.09 26.25 -10.28
N ARG A 64 11.10 25.37 -10.35
CA ARG A 64 11.46 24.66 -11.59
C ARG A 64 10.27 23.88 -12.19
N ARG A 65 9.45 23.26 -11.33
CA ARG A 65 8.27 22.50 -11.77
C ARG A 65 7.20 23.40 -12.38
N LYS A 66 7.00 24.60 -11.84
CA LYS A 66 6.02 25.58 -12.36
C LYS A 66 6.47 26.22 -13.67
N ALA A 67 7.78 26.45 -13.82
CA ALA A 67 8.35 27.03 -15.04
C ALA A 67 8.38 26.05 -16.24
N SER A 68 8.07 24.77 -16.02
CA SER A 68 8.07 23.72 -17.05
C SER A 68 6.66 23.33 -17.52
N GLY A 69 5.63 24.09 -17.13
CA GLY A 69 4.22 23.82 -17.44
C GLY A 69 3.59 24.90 -18.32
#